data_AF-A0A6B3GLK0-F1
#
_entry.id   AF-A0A6B3GLK0-F1
#
_cell.length_a   1.000
_cell.length_b   1.000
_cell.length_c   1.000
_cell.angle_alpha   90.00
_cell.angle_beta   90.00
_cell.angle_gamma   90.00
#
_symmetry.space_group_name_H-M   'P 1'
#
loop_
_entity.id
_entity.type
_entity.pdbx_description
1 polymer ?
#
loop_
_entity_poly.entity_id
_entity_poly.type
_entity_poly.pdbx_seq_one_letter_code
_entity_poly.pdbx_strand_id
1 'polypeptide(L)' 'GGDDTRGTVRVDWDGTSTSGDPVPAGGYTWRLTAAPADGSGDDVTASGTLRVTAG' A
#
# COMPACT_ATOMS: atom_id res chain seq x y z
N GLY A 1 12.28 -12.63 -21.80
CA GLY A 1 11.30 -11.54 -21.75
C GLY A 1 11.17 -11.17 -20.31
N GLY A 2 11.74 -10.04 -19.92
CA GLY A 2 11.66 -9.51 -18.56
C GLY A 2 10.70 -8.35 -18.58
N ASP A 3 9.42 -8.63 -18.38
CA ASP A 3 8.45 -7.61 -18.03
C ASP A 3 8.41 -7.57 -16.50
N ASP A 4 9.55 -7.15 -15.92
CA ASP A 4 9.58 -6.60 -14.57
C ASP A 4 8.65 -5.39 -14.60
N THR A 5 7.35 -5.64 -14.38
CA THR A 5 6.43 -4.58 -14.01
C THR A 5 6.87 -4.14 -12.62
N ARG A 6 7.94 -3.35 -12.55
CA ARG A 6 8.23 -2.44 -11.44
C ARG A 6 7.16 -1.34 -11.51
N GLY A 7 5.90 -1.76 -11.39
CA GLY A 7 4.78 -0.88 -11.30
C GLY A 7 4.99 -0.09 -10.02
N THR A 8 5.21 1.21 -10.15
CA THR A 8 5.27 2.09 -8.99
C THR A 8 3.94 1.96 -8.24
N VAL A 9 3.98 1.38 -7.05
CA VAL A 9 2.82 1.33 -6.14
C VAL A 9 2.60 2.74 -5.63
N ARG A 10 1.61 3.45 -6.19
CA ARG A 10 1.15 4.73 -5.66
C ARG A 10 0.08 4.45 -4.61
N VAL A 11 0.37 4.83 -3.36
CA VAL A 11 -0.59 4.75 -2.26
C VAL A 11 -1.16 6.14 -2.04
N ASP A 12 -2.47 6.25 -2.24
CA ASP A 12 -3.27 7.43 -1.93
C ASP A 12 -4.31 7.01 -0.88
N TRP A 13 -4.31 7.68 0.27
CA TRP A 13 -5.23 7.39 1.37
C TRP A 13 -5.77 8.71 1.90
N ASP A 14 -7.09 8.78 2.04
CA ASP A 14 -7.83 9.95 2.50
C ASP A 14 -7.79 10.14 4.03
N GLY A 15 -7.14 9.24 4.76
CA GLY A 15 -7.10 9.30 6.22
C GLY A 15 -8.37 8.79 6.90
N THR A 16 -9.18 7.97 6.22
CA THR A 16 -10.35 7.32 6.83
C THR A 16 -10.07 5.87 7.22
N SER A 17 -10.60 5.47 8.37
CA SER A 17 -10.59 4.08 8.82
C SER A 17 -11.60 3.23 8.06
N THR A 18 -11.59 1.92 8.27
CA THR A 18 -12.56 0.98 7.68
C THR A 18 -14.01 1.26 8.08
N SER A 19 -14.22 1.93 9.21
CA SER A 19 -15.53 2.35 9.70
C SER A 19 -16.00 3.67 9.07
N GLY A 20 -15.14 4.33 8.28
CA GLY A 20 -15.37 5.67 7.73
C GLY A 20 -14.92 6.81 8.65
N ASP A 21 -14.47 6.52 9.87
CA ASP A 21 -14.03 7.54 10.82
C ASP A 21 -12.65 8.11 10.44
N PRO A 22 -12.44 9.44 10.54
CA PRO A 22 -11.14 10.06 10.28
C PRO A 22 -10.10 9.62 11.33
N VAL A 23 -8.90 9.31 10.86
CA VAL A 23 -7.77 8.99 11.73
C VAL A 23 -6.99 10.25 12.12
N PRO A 24 -6.22 10.23 13.23
CA PRO A 24 -5.34 11.34 13.57
C PRO A 24 -4.35 11.71 12.46
N ALA A 25 -3.98 12.98 12.36
CA ALA A 25 -2.86 13.38 11.50
C ALA A 25 -1.56 12.73 12.00
N GLY A 26 -0.76 12.19 11.10
CA GLY A 26 0.43 11.45 11.50
C GLY A 26 1.15 10.73 10.37
N GLY A 27 2.28 10.13 10.73
CA GLY A 27 2.97 9.17 9.88
C GLY A 27 2.38 7.78 10.06
N TYR A 28 2.01 7.15 8.95
CA TYR A 28 1.43 5.82 8.90
C TYR A 28 2.30 4.91 8.04
N THR A 29 2.56 3.71 8.52
CA THR A 29 3.22 2.66 7.73
C THR A 29 2.18 1.79 7.07
N TRP A 30 2.35 1.51 5.78
CA TRP A 30 1.51 0.57 5.05
C TRP A 30 2.33 -0.65 4.59
N ARG A 31 1.64 -1.77 4.44
CA ARG A 31 2.18 -3.01 3.87
C ARG A 31 1.15 -3.60 2.91
N LEU A 32 1.58 -3.94 1.71
CA LEU A 32 0.81 -4.64 0.69
C LEU A 32 1.52 -5.97 0.40
N THR A 33 0.77 -7.07 0.45
CA THR A 33 1.26 -8.39 0.07
C THR A 33 0.42 -8.86 -1.12
N ALA A 34 1.08 -9.27 -2.20
CA ALA A 34 0.44 -9.72 -3.43
C ALA A 34 0.96 -11.12 -3.80
N ALA A 35 0.03 -12.06 -3.96
CA ALA A 35 0.34 -13.39 -4.47
C ALA A 35 0.53 -13.34 -6.01
N PRO A 36 1.55 -14.02 -6.56
CA PRO A 36 1.73 -14.14 -8.00
C PRO A 36 0.52 -14.82 -8.66
N ALA A 37 0.00 -14.24 -9.74
CA ALA A 37 -1.20 -14.75 -10.43
C ALA A 37 -0.98 -16.11 -11.11
N ASP A 38 0.27 -16.40 -11.49
CA ASP A 38 0.71 -17.68 -12.05
C ASP A 38 1.00 -18.73 -10.96
N GLY A 39 0.82 -18.37 -9.68
CA GLY A 39 1.09 -19.23 -8.53
C GLY A 39 2.55 -19.65 -8.40
N SER A 40 3.46 -19.00 -9.12
CA SER A 40 4.87 -19.35 -9.16
C SER A 40 5.70 -18.34 -8.38
N GLY A 41 6.42 -18.82 -7.36
CA GLY A 41 7.26 -18.00 -6.49
C GLY A 41 6.55 -17.52 -5.22
N ASP A 42 7.29 -16.78 -4.40
CA ASP A 42 6.81 -16.24 -3.13
C ASP A 42 5.93 -15.01 -3.31
N ASP A 43 5.09 -14.73 -2.31
CA ASP A 43 4.33 -13.49 -2.23
C ASP A 43 5.26 -12.28 -2.25
N VAL A 44 4.89 -11.30 -3.07
CA VAL A 44 5.62 -10.03 -3.13
C VAL A 44 5.07 -9.11 -2.06
N THR A 45 5.95 -8.58 -1.21
CA THR A 45 5.59 -7.58 -0.20
C THR A 45 6.17 -6.21 -0.55
N ALA A 46 5.31 -5.20 -0.59
CA ALA A 46 5.67 -3.79 -0.67
C ALA A 46 5.31 -3.11 0.66
N SER A 47 6.12 -2.15 1.09
CA SER A 47 5.82 -1.34 2.27
C SER A 47 6.33 0.07 2.10
N GLY A 48 5.74 1.00 2.84
CA GLY A 48 6.14 2.39 2.81
C GLY A 48 5.51 3.19 3.93
N THR A 49 5.84 4.47 3.96
CA THR A 49 5.25 5.43 4.89
C THR A 49 4.42 6.44 4.11
N LEU A 50 3.24 6.75 4.61
CA LEU A 50 2.40 7.83 4.16
C LEU A 50 2.17 8.81 5.31
N ARG A 51 2.11 10.11 5.01
CA ARG A 51 1.72 11.12 5.99
C ARG A 51 0.27 11.52 5.73
N VAL A 52 -0.57 11.36 6.74
CA VAL A 52 -1.93 11.91 6.75
C VAL A 52 -1.89 13.29 7.36
N THR A 53 -2.44 14.26 6.65
CA THR A 53 -2.72 15.59 7.18
C THR A 53 -4.21 15.65 7.53
N ALA A 54 -4.54 16.00 8.77
CA ALA A 54 -5.91 16.38 9.10
C ALA A 54 -6.23 17.69 8.35
N GLY A 55 -7.38 17.71 7.66
CA GLY A 55 -7.91 18.90 7.00
C GLY A 55 -8.43 19.93 7.98
#